data_AF-A0A2N0TM08-F1
#
_entry.id   AF-A0A2N0TM08-F1
#
_cell.length_a   1.000
_cell.length_b   1.000
_cell.length_c   1.000
_cell.angle_alpha   90.00
_cell.angle_beta   90.00
_cell.angle_gamma   90.00
#
_symmetry.space_group_name_H-M   'P 1'
#
loop_
_entity.id
_entity.type
_entity.pdbx_description
1 polymer ?
#
loop_
_entity_poly.entity_id
_entity_poly.type
_entity_poly.pdbx_seq_one_letter_code
_entity_poly.pdbx_strand_id
1 'polypeptide(L)'
;MFLWALLPDDPSLKEIANIALYLGCPLILSNTVLYVFIPKKEISNTETKYQVQFKTQSGSFKINNIKRGVSVIGAAGSGKTESVVYNLLEHFSRNSFCGLIHDYKDFEITEMAFPLFKSQNLKFYILSFDKIIHRVNPIAPRYMEKDATFGL
;
A
#
# COMPACT_ATOMS: atom_id res chain seq x y z
N MET A 1 -40.01 22.76 13.36
CA MET A 1 -40.70 23.90 13.99
C MET A 1 -40.49 25.22 13.23
N PHE A 2 -39.31 25.52 12.65
CA PHE A 2 -39.08 26.76 11.89
C PHE A 2 -39.69 26.82 10.46
N LEU A 3 -39.85 25.67 9.78
CA LEU A 3 -40.30 25.66 8.38
C LEU A 3 -41.80 25.96 8.20
N TRP A 4 -42.62 25.68 9.22
CA TRP A 4 -44.07 25.93 9.21
C TRP A 4 -44.44 27.40 9.41
N ALA A 5 -43.52 28.25 9.86
CA ALA A 5 -43.74 29.69 10.04
C ALA A 5 -43.51 30.52 8.77
N LEU A 6 -42.98 29.89 7.71
CA LEU A 6 -42.68 30.51 6.41
C LEU A 6 -43.69 30.12 5.32
N LEU A 7 -44.64 29.23 5.64
CA LEU A 7 -45.66 28.77 4.72
C LEU A 7 -46.96 29.57 4.93
N PRO A 8 -47.62 30.05 3.86
CA PRO A 8 -48.96 30.63 3.96
C PRO A 8 -49.96 29.63 4.54
N ASP A 9 -50.94 30.10 5.32
CA ASP A 9 -51.95 29.25 5.98
C ASP A 9 -52.84 28.46 4.98
N ASP A 10 -53.03 29.00 3.76
CA ASP A 10 -53.72 28.36 2.63
C ASP A 10 -53.03 28.71 1.31
N PRO A 11 -51.95 27.99 0.92
CA PRO A 11 -51.13 28.38 -0.22
C PRO A 11 -51.77 28.00 -1.55
N SER A 12 -51.87 28.96 -2.46
CA SER A 12 -52.33 28.70 -3.81
C SER A 12 -51.34 27.82 -4.58
N LEU A 13 -51.82 27.07 -5.58
CA LEU A 13 -50.99 26.17 -6.41
C LEU A 13 -49.79 26.89 -7.07
N LYS A 14 -49.95 28.19 -7.35
CA LYS A 14 -48.90 29.05 -7.91
C LYS A 14 -47.84 29.46 -6.87
N GLU A 15 -48.23 29.70 -5.62
CA GLU A 15 -47.28 30.03 -4.54
C GLU A 15 -46.47 28.81 -4.15
N ILE A 16 -47.09 27.62 -4.10
CA ILE A 16 -46.38 26.36 -3.90
C ILE A 16 -45.34 26.15 -5.01
N ALA A 17 -45.73 26.40 -6.27
CA ALA A 17 -44.82 26.28 -7.41
C ALA A 17 -43.63 27.27 -7.33
N ASN A 18 -43.89 28.53 -6.94
CA ASN A 18 -42.83 29.53 -6.78
C ASN A 18 -41.88 29.18 -5.63
N ILE A 19 -42.40 28.75 -4.47
CA ILE A 19 -41.57 28.32 -3.34
C ILE A 19 -40.71 27.11 -3.74
N ALA A 20 -41.30 26.11 -4.40
CA ALA A 20 -40.57 24.95 -4.89
C ALA A 20 -39.47 25.34 -5.90
N LEU A 21 -39.73 26.31 -6.78
CA LEU A 21 -38.76 26.78 -7.76
C LEU A 21 -37.62 27.57 -7.11
N TYR A 22 -37.93 28.56 -6.27
CA TYR A 22 -36.93 29.47 -5.69
C TYR A 22 -36.14 28.89 -4.53
N LEU A 23 -36.70 27.92 -3.77
CA LEU A 23 -35.96 27.22 -2.72
C LEU A 23 -35.42 25.88 -3.21
N GLY A 24 -36.23 25.08 -3.90
CA GLY A 24 -35.84 23.74 -4.32
C GLY A 24 -34.71 23.75 -5.36
N CYS A 25 -34.78 24.62 -6.35
CA CYS A 25 -33.77 24.68 -7.42
C CYS A 25 -32.36 25.01 -6.89
N PRO A 26 -32.13 26.07 -6.09
CA PRO A 26 -30.80 26.33 -5.53
C PRO A 26 -30.34 25.26 -4.53
N LEU A 27 -31.25 24.65 -3.76
CA LEU A 27 -30.91 23.53 -2.87
C LEU A 27 -30.39 22.31 -3.63
N ILE A 28 -31.04 21.93 -4.72
CA ILE A 28 -30.63 20.80 -5.57
C ILE A 28 -29.32 21.12 -6.29
N LEU A 29 -29.18 22.35 -6.82
CA LEU A 29 -27.96 22.80 -7.47
C LEU A 29 -26.78 22.78 -6.50
N SER A 30 -26.94 23.35 -5.30
CA SER A 30 -25.91 23.37 -4.26
C SER A 30 -25.50 21.96 -3.83
N ASN A 31 -26.47 21.05 -3.66
CA ASN A 31 -26.19 19.65 -3.31
C ASN A 31 -25.39 18.94 -4.41
N THR A 32 -25.76 19.16 -5.68
CA THR A 32 -25.05 18.57 -6.83
C THR A 32 -23.61 19.10 -6.92
N VAL A 33 -23.42 20.41 -6.73
CA VAL A 33 -22.10 21.03 -6.70
C VAL A 33 -21.26 20.44 -5.57
N LEU A 34 -21.81 20.36 -4.35
CA LEU A 34 -21.14 19.72 -3.22
C LEU A 34 -20.79 18.25 -3.49
N TYR A 35 -21.70 17.48 -4.10
CA TYR A 35 -21.48 16.08 -4.45
C TYR A 35 -20.31 15.89 -5.42
N VAL A 36 -20.18 16.76 -6.43
CA VAL A 36 -19.05 16.76 -7.38
C VAL A 36 -17.72 17.04 -6.68
N PHE A 37 -17.73 17.88 -5.64
CA PHE A 37 -16.53 18.21 -4.87
C PHE A 37 -16.20 17.21 -3.77
N ILE A 38 -17.04 16.20 -3.50
CA ILE A 38 -16.68 15.12 -2.59
C ILE A 38 -15.72 14.18 -3.34
N PRO A 39 -14.43 14.11 -2.97
CA PRO A 39 -13.51 13.19 -3.60
C PRO A 39 -13.99 11.77 -3.35
N LYS A 40 -14.18 11.02 -4.45
CA LYS A 40 -14.52 9.59 -4.39
C LYS A 40 -13.37 8.87 -3.70
N LYS A 41 -13.56 8.51 -2.42
CA LYS A 41 -12.60 7.68 -1.70
C LYS A 41 -12.65 6.29 -2.32
N GLU A 42 -11.69 5.97 -3.19
CA GLU A 42 -11.55 4.59 -3.65
C GLU A 42 -11.22 3.72 -2.45
N ILE A 43 -12.20 2.90 -2.05
CA ILE A 43 -11.97 1.83 -1.08
C ILE A 43 -11.21 0.76 -1.86
N SER A 44 -9.88 0.91 -1.95
CA SER A 44 -9.07 -0.16 -2.51
C SER A 44 -9.13 -1.35 -1.56
N ASN A 45 -9.68 -2.48 -2.01
CA ASN A 45 -9.62 -3.78 -1.32
C ASN A 45 -8.19 -4.36 -1.31
N THR A 46 -7.17 -3.54 -1.11
CA THR A 46 -5.81 -4.00 -0.92
C THR A 46 -5.67 -4.51 0.51
N GLU A 47 -5.45 -5.82 0.65
CA GLU A 47 -5.18 -6.43 1.95
C GLU A 47 -4.13 -5.62 2.69
N THR A 48 -4.38 -5.39 3.98
CA THR A 48 -3.55 -4.56 4.86
C THR A 48 -2.07 -4.98 4.85
N LYS A 49 -1.79 -6.28 4.65
CA LYS A 49 -0.43 -6.81 4.56
C LYS A 49 0.40 -6.28 3.38
N TYR A 50 -0.24 -5.78 2.32
CA TYR A 50 0.45 -5.17 1.18
C TYR A 50 0.59 -3.66 1.28
N GLN A 51 0.09 -3.07 2.37
CA GLN A 51 0.23 -1.65 2.68
C GLN A 51 1.41 -1.46 3.64
N VAL A 52 2.46 -0.78 3.17
CA VAL A 52 3.65 -0.52 4.00
C VAL A 52 3.58 0.90 4.54
N GLN A 53 3.70 1.06 5.85
CA GLN A 53 3.77 2.36 6.50
C GLN A 53 5.21 2.67 6.89
N PHE A 54 5.70 3.83 6.47
CA PHE A 54 7.03 4.32 6.81
C PHE A 54 6.94 5.26 8.00
N LYS A 55 7.88 5.10 8.93
CA LYS A 55 8.05 6.02 10.06
C LYS A 55 8.73 7.28 9.54
N THR A 56 8.03 8.40 9.54
CA THR A 56 8.51 9.71 9.09
C THR A 56 8.47 10.71 10.23
N GLN A 57 9.39 11.68 10.26
CA GLN A 57 9.43 12.71 11.31
C GLN A 57 8.20 13.63 11.28
N SER A 58 7.63 13.86 10.10
CA SER A 58 6.42 14.63 9.90
C SER A 58 5.50 13.92 8.89
N GLY A 59 4.24 13.72 9.28
CA GLY A 59 3.24 13.02 8.47
C GLY A 59 3.34 11.50 8.51
N SER A 60 2.46 10.83 7.75
CA SER A 60 2.52 9.38 7.53
C SER A 60 2.73 9.10 6.04
N PHE A 61 3.88 8.53 5.69
CA PHE A 61 4.09 8.03 4.33
C PHE A 61 3.67 6.56 4.23
N LYS A 62 2.78 6.24 3.29
CA LYS A 62 2.25 4.89 3.09
C LYS A 62 2.32 4.48 1.63
N ILE A 63 2.81 3.28 1.37
CA ILE A 63 2.73 2.62 0.07
C ILE A 63 1.53 1.68 0.11
N ASN A 64 0.48 2.01 -0.66
CA ASN A 64 -0.80 1.29 -0.61
C ASN A 64 -0.77 -0.11 -1.24
N ASN A 65 0.19 -0.38 -2.12
CA ASN A 65 0.26 -1.67 -2.81
C ASN A 65 1.69 -2.04 -3.20
N ILE A 66 2.36 -2.80 -2.35
CA ILE A 66 3.72 -3.28 -2.60
C ILE A 66 3.80 -4.31 -3.76
N LYS A 67 2.67 -4.93 -4.17
CA LYS A 67 2.67 -5.91 -5.28
C LYS A 67 3.08 -5.30 -6.62
N ARG A 68 2.93 -3.97 -6.77
CA ARG A 68 3.31 -3.25 -7.99
C ARG A 68 4.83 -3.04 -8.12
N GLY A 69 5.60 -3.48 -7.12
CA GLY A 69 7.02 -3.20 -7.03
C GLY A 69 7.30 -1.81 -6.45
N VAL A 70 8.51 -1.63 -5.96
CA VAL A 70 9.02 -0.36 -5.43
C VAL A 70 10.41 -0.14 -5.99
N SER A 71 10.63 1.06 -6.52
CA SER A 71 11.95 1.52 -6.92
C SER A 71 12.39 2.65 -5.99
N VAL A 72 13.61 2.57 -5.48
CA VAL A 72 14.18 3.53 -4.53
C VAL A 72 15.38 4.21 -5.17
N ILE A 73 15.27 5.51 -5.38
CA ILE A 73 16.30 6.34 -6.04
C ILE A 73 16.72 7.44 -5.07
N GLY A 74 18.02 7.76 -5.05
CA GLY A 74 18.55 8.84 -4.21
C GLY A 74 20.08 8.95 -4.31
N ALA A 75 20.63 10.08 -3.93
CA ALA A 75 22.08 10.35 -3.95
C ALA A 75 22.86 9.49 -2.94
N ALA A 76 24.19 9.42 -3.09
CA ALA A 76 25.05 8.80 -2.07
C ALA A 76 24.83 9.50 -0.70
N GLY A 77 24.77 8.73 0.38
CA GLY A 77 24.50 9.27 1.73
C GLY A 77 23.06 9.72 1.99
N SER A 78 22.13 9.58 1.04
CA SER A 78 20.73 10.03 1.21
C SER A 78 19.86 9.19 2.15
N GLY A 79 20.44 8.25 2.90
CA GLY A 79 19.70 7.42 3.87
C GLY A 79 18.74 6.38 3.28
N LYS A 80 18.86 5.99 1.99
CA LYS A 80 17.95 5.00 1.35
C LYS A 80 17.81 3.70 2.15
N THR A 81 18.93 3.20 2.65
CA THR A 81 19.01 1.93 3.38
C THR A 81 18.22 2.02 4.69
N GLU A 82 18.53 2.99 5.54
CA GLU A 82 17.87 3.19 6.84
C GLU A 82 16.41 3.65 6.70
N SER A 83 16.14 4.59 5.80
CA SER A 83 14.81 5.19 5.67
C SER A 83 13.82 4.30 4.90
N VAL A 84 14.28 3.52 3.91
CA VAL A 84 13.39 2.74 3.04
C VAL A 84 13.60 1.24 3.17
N VAL A 85 14.83 0.75 2.99
CA VAL A 85 15.11 -0.69 2.95
C VAL A 85 14.80 -1.35 4.29
N TYR A 86 15.24 -0.76 5.40
CA TYR A 86 14.98 -1.28 6.74
C TYR A 86 13.47 -1.35 7.04
N ASN A 87 12.70 -0.30 6.74
CA ASN A 87 11.25 -0.28 6.95
C ASN A 87 10.54 -1.36 6.10
N LEU A 88 11.00 -1.61 4.87
CA LEU A 88 10.48 -2.70 4.04
C LEU A 88 10.79 -4.07 4.65
N LEU A 89 12.03 -4.31 5.09
CA LEU A 89 12.42 -5.57 5.73
C LEU A 89 11.65 -5.81 7.04
N GLU A 90 11.48 -4.77 7.86
CA GLU A 90 10.67 -4.83 9.08
C GLU A 90 9.22 -5.21 8.75
N HIS A 91 8.63 -4.59 7.73
CA HIS A 91 7.26 -4.91 7.28
C HIS A 91 7.15 -6.33 6.76
N PHE A 92 8.11 -6.79 5.95
CA PHE A 92 8.12 -8.14 5.39
C PHE A 92 8.28 -9.21 6.46
N SER A 93 9.15 -8.98 7.44
CA SER A 93 9.32 -9.87 8.59
C SER A 93 8.02 -9.97 9.40
N ARG A 94 7.41 -8.84 9.76
CA ARG A 94 6.15 -8.79 10.54
C ARG A 94 4.99 -9.51 9.86
N ASN A 95 4.94 -9.48 8.54
CA ASN A 95 3.88 -10.10 7.74
C ASN A 95 4.28 -11.47 7.16
N SER A 96 5.42 -12.04 7.59
CA SER A 96 5.91 -13.36 7.18
C SER A 96 6.02 -13.54 5.65
N PHE A 97 6.47 -12.51 4.95
CA PHE A 97 6.72 -12.60 3.51
C PHE A 97 7.92 -13.51 3.22
N CYS A 98 7.78 -14.39 2.23
CA CYS A 98 8.92 -15.07 1.62
C CYS A 98 9.60 -14.17 0.58
N GLY A 99 10.90 -14.32 0.40
CA GLY A 99 11.63 -13.56 -0.61
C GLY A 99 13.09 -13.99 -0.75
N LEU A 100 13.75 -13.41 -1.75
CA LEU A 100 15.18 -13.51 -1.98
C LEU A 100 15.77 -12.10 -1.86
N ILE A 101 16.82 -11.95 -1.05
CA ILE A 101 17.57 -10.71 -0.90
C ILE A 101 18.89 -10.89 -1.63
N HIS A 102 19.18 -10.00 -2.57
CA HIS A 102 20.47 -9.92 -3.23
C HIS A 102 21.25 -8.77 -2.61
N ASP A 103 22.29 -9.09 -1.85
CA ASP A 103 23.11 -8.13 -1.12
C ASP A 103 24.43 -7.88 -1.86
N TYR A 104 24.51 -6.77 -2.58
CA TYR A 104 25.69 -6.42 -3.38
C TYR A 104 26.80 -5.77 -2.55
N LYS A 105 26.47 -5.17 -1.40
CA LYS A 105 27.41 -4.42 -0.57
C LYS A 105 27.74 -5.22 0.68
N ASP A 106 28.68 -6.15 0.56
CA ASP A 106 29.35 -6.86 1.66
C ASP A 106 28.52 -7.01 2.95
N PHE A 107 27.40 -7.72 2.85
CA PHE A 107 26.51 -8.07 3.96
C PHE A 107 25.76 -6.91 4.68
N GLU A 108 25.79 -5.67 4.19
CA GLU A 108 25.05 -4.55 4.81
C GLU A 108 23.55 -4.84 4.97
N ILE A 109 22.91 -5.40 3.93
CA ILE A 109 21.48 -5.70 3.98
C ILE A 109 21.22 -6.94 4.82
N THR A 110 22.11 -7.93 4.70
CA THR A 110 22.02 -9.21 5.40
C THR A 110 22.10 -9.02 6.91
N GLU A 111 23.01 -8.17 7.40
CA GLU A 111 23.16 -7.88 8.83
C GLU A 111 21.93 -7.21 9.44
N MET A 112 21.23 -6.36 8.68
CA MET A 112 19.96 -5.79 9.13
C MET A 112 18.80 -6.80 9.04
N ALA A 113 18.74 -7.59 7.97
CA ALA A 113 17.63 -8.51 7.73
C ALA A 113 17.65 -9.67 8.73
N PHE A 114 18.80 -10.30 8.92
CA PHE A 114 18.93 -11.51 9.76
C PHE A 114 18.25 -11.40 11.14
N PRO A 115 18.52 -10.37 11.98
CA PRO A 115 17.87 -10.23 13.28
C PRO A 115 16.35 -9.98 13.16
N LEU A 116 15.90 -9.22 12.16
CA LEU A 116 14.48 -8.94 11.95
C LEU A 116 13.69 -10.22 11.71
N PHE A 117 14.17 -11.11 10.84
CA PHE A 117 13.48 -12.37 10.52
C PHE A 117 13.64 -13.41 11.64
N LYS A 118 14.82 -13.50 12.26
CA LYS A 118 15.05 -14.40 13.40
C LYS A 118 14.15 -14.05 14.58
N SER A 119 13.92 -12.76 14.84
CA SER A 119 13.02 -12.30 15.94
C SER A 119 11.58 -12.80 15.79
N GLN A 120 11.12 -13.00 14.55
CA GLN A 120 9.80 -13.54 14.23
C GLN A 120 9.79 -15.07 14.09
N ASN A 121 10.89 -15.74 14.46
CA ASN A 121 11.09 -17.17 14.29
C ASN A 121 10.91 -17.65 12.83
N LEU A 122 11.25 -16.78 11.87
CA LEU A 122 11.20 -17.10 10.44
C LEU A 122 12.53 -17.71 10.00
N LYS A 123 12.45 -18.68 9.06
CA LYS A 123 13.62 -19.28 8.44
C LYS A 123 14.33 -18.25 7.56
N PHE A 124 15.62 -18.08 7.77
CA PHE A 124 16.47 -17.18 6.99
C PHE A 124 17.72 -17.94 6.55
N TYR A 125 17.95 -18.02 5.24
CA TYR A 125 19.08 -18.77 4.69
C TYR A 125 20.07 -17.83 4.00
N ILE A 126 21.35 -17.89 4.38
CA ILE A 126 22.41 -17.07 3.79
C ILE A 126 23.25 -17.92 2.83
N LEU A 127 23.30 -17.51 1.57
CA LEU A 127 24.18 -18.07 0.55
C LEU A 127 25.31 -17.08 0.27
N SER A 128 26.54 -17.46 0.59
CA SER A 128 27.74 -16.66 0.33
C SER A 128 28.80 -17.53 -0.35
N PHE A 129 29.53 -16.94 -1.28
CA PHE A 129 30.61 -17.61 -2.02
C PHE A 129 31.95 -17.57 -1.27
N ASP A 130 32.17 -16.55 -0.44
CA ASP A 130 33.41 -16.40 0.34
C ASP A 130 33.36 -17.21 1.64
N LYS A 131 32.22 -17.17 2.33
CA LYS A 131 32.01 -17.86 3.61
C LYS A 131 30.88 -18.87 3.48
N ILE A 132 31.20 -20.13 3.72
CA ILE A 132 30.21 -21.21 3.69
C ILE A 132 29.35 -21.14 4.96
N ILE A 133 28.22 -20.41 4.89
CA ILE A 133 27.24 -20.33 5.97
C ILE A 133 26.18 -21.42 5.79
N HIS A 134 25.49 -21.42 4.63
CA HIS A 134 24.59 -22.50 4.24
C HIS A 134 24.96 -23.05 2.86
N ARG A 135 24.62 -24.31 2.64
CA ARG A 135 24.92 -25.03 1.40
C ARG A 135 23.63 -25.32 0.64
N VAL A 136 23.70 -25.14 -0.67
CA VAL A 136 22.66 -25.57 -1.60
C VAL A 136 23.33 -26.26 -2.77
N ASN A 137 22.66 -27.24 -3.37
CA ASN A 137 23.06 -27.83 -4.65
C ASN A 137 22.06 -27.35 -5.73
N PRO A 138 22.38 -26.30 -6.50
CA PRO A 138 21.49 -25.78 -7.54
C PRO A 138 21.21 -26.80 -8.65
N ILE A 139 22.12 -27.75 -8.89
CA ILE A 139 22.01 -28.79 -9.91
C ILE A 139 21.49 -30.12 -9.34
N ALA A 140 20.89 -30.11 -8.14
CA ALA A 140 20.33 -31.34 -7.59
C ALA A 140 19.25 -31.88 -8.55
N PRO A 141 19.24 -33.19 -8.88
CA PRO A 141 18.30 -33.76 -9.84
C PRO A 141 16.82 -33.48 -9.56
N ARG A 142 16.46 -33.26 -8.28
CA ARG A 142 15.11 -32.88 -7.85
C ARG A 142 14.63 -31.51 -8.34
N TYR A 143 15.53 -30.64 -8.78
CA TYR A 143 15.22 -29.29 -9.29
C TYR A 143 15.25 -29.22 -10.82
N MET A 144 15.75 -30.25 -11.49
CA MET A 144 15.71 -30.36 -12.94
C MET A 144 14.36 -30.98 -13.31
N GLU A 145 13.45 -30.17 -13.86
CA GLU A 145 12.24 -30.71 -14.49
C GLU A 145 12.66 -31.66 -15.63
N LYS A 146 12.02 -32.83 -15.71
CA LYS A 146 12.35 -33.85 -16.71
C LYS A 146 11.82 -33.52 -18.11
N ASP A 147 11.04 -32.44 -18.25
CA ASP A 147 10.25 -32.16 -19.44
C ASP A 147 10.78 -30.95 -20.20
N ALA A 148 12.02 -31.05 -20.69
CA ALA A 148 12.42 -30.38 -21.93
C ALA A 148 12.22 -31.35 -23.10
N THR A 149 11.07 -32.02 -23.15
CA THR A 149 10.67 -32.80 -24.32
C THR A 149 10.22 -31.81 -25.38
N PHE A 150 11.14 -31.38 -26.24
CA PHE A 150 10.80 -30.83 -27.53
C PHE A 150 9.93 -31.87 -28.24
N GLY A 151 8.64 -31.59 -28.35
CA GLY A 151 7.69 -32.45 -29.04
C GLY A 151 8.17 -32.72 -30.46
N LEU A 152 8.52 -33.98 -30.71
CA LEU A 152 8.44 -34.61 -32.04
C LEU A 152 6.99 -34.97 -32.32
#